data_AF-A0A4C1U5J6-F1
#
_entry.id   AF-A0A4C1U5J6-F1
#
_cell.length_a   1.000
_cell.length_b   1.000
_cell.length_c   1.000
_cell.angle_alpha   90.00
_cell.angle_beta   90.00
_cell.angle_gamma   90.00
#
_symmetry.space_group_name_H-M   'P 1'
#
loop_
_entity.id
_entity.type
_entity.pdbx_description
1 polymer ?
#
loop_
_entity_poly.entity_id
_entity_poly.type
_entity_poly.pdbx_seq_one_letter_code
_entity_poly.pdbx_strand_id
1 'polypeptide(L)'
;MDQAVHQGYGIKVDYQEDLAKPLKSALDKMLNKPSYTEKAKRMSAIFHDLIASPRQELVHWVEHVVRTQGAPHLRSIALHVPWYQKMYLDLMVITAVLLYIVKNILCWTTDISGAGGAYARDVIQSYLRADRSLPRLTGAPSQGAGALGGARGQDTWRAAPALARAYDAWCQKCTSTTK
;
A
#
# COMPACT_ATOMS: atom_id res chain seq x y z
N MET A 1 6.14 11.95 34.10
CA MET A 1 5.41 11.66 35.37
C MET A 1 6.36 11.48 36.55
N ASP A 2 7.62 11.11 36.31
CA ASP A 2 8.63 10.88 37.36
C ASP A 2 8.96 12.12 38.19
N GLN A 3 8.79 13.32 37.62
CA GLN A 3 8.97 14.58 38.35
C GLN A 3 8.01 14.71 39.55
N ALA A 4 6.77 14.22 39.44
CA ALA A 4 5.80 14.27 40.54
C ALA A 4 6.18 13.34 41.70
N VAL A 5 6.79 12.20 41.37
CA VAL A 5 7.31 11.23 42.33
C VAL A 5 8.59 11.76 42.98
N HIS A 6 9.50 12.32 42.18
CA HIS A 6 10.76 12.89 42.66
C HIS A 6 10.53 14.10 43.58
N GLN A 7 9.58 14.96 43.25
CA GLN A 7 9.18 16.10 44.10
C GLN A 7 8.29 15.67 45.28
N GLY A 8 7.84 14.41 45.29
CA GLY A 8 7.16 13.79 46.43
C GLY A 8 5.74 14.30 46.66
N TYR A 9 5.04 14.72 45.62
CA TYR A 9 3.61 15.07 45.66
C TYR A 9 2.73 14.07 44.91
N GLY A 10 3.31 13.00 44.35
CA GLY A 10 2.56 11.92 43.69
C GLY A 10 3.23 10.55 43.85
N ILE A 11 2.45 9.49 43.67
CA ILE A 11 2.88 8.08 43.66
C ILE A 11 2.56 7.51 42.29
N LYS A 12 3.53 6.84 41.66
CA LYS A 12 3.32 6.14 40.39
C LYS A 12 2.70 4.76 40.67
N VAL A 13 1.66 4.41 39.92
CA VAL A 13 1.03 3.09 39.94
C VAL A 13 1.02 2.57 38.51
N ASP A 14 1.59 1.40 38.28
CA ASP A 14 1.61 0.77 36.96
C ASP A 14 0.28 0.07 36.68
N TYR A 15 -0.17 0.10 35.42
CA TYR A 15 -1.41 -0.54 34.99
C TYR A 15 -1.21 -2.07 34.89
N GLN A 16 -1.98 -2.82 35.68
CA GLN A 16 -2.00 -4.28 35.69
C GLN A 16 -3.46 -4.76 35.73
N GLU A 17 -3.71 -6.02 35.34
CA GLU A 17 -5.04 -6.66 35.36
C GLU A 17 -5.75 -6.51 36.73
N ASP A 18 -5.00 -6.50 37.83
CA ASP A 18 -5.47 -6.24 39.20
C ASP A 18 -5.03 -4.85 39.70
N LEU A 19 -5.47 -3.78 39.04
CA LEU A 19 -5.17 -2.39 39.42
C LEU A 19 -5.80 -1.97 40.76
N ALA A 20 -6.90 -2.62 41.17
CA ALA A 20 -7.70 -2.21 42.32
C ALA A 20 -6.89 -2.25 43.63
N LYS A 21 -6.10 -3.29 43.85
CA LYS A 21 -5.26 -3.44 45.06
C LYS A 21 -4.12 -2.41 45.15
N PRO A 22 -3.24 -2.25 44.14
CA PRO A 22 -2.15 -1.28 44.21
C PRO A 22 -2.66 0.16 44.24
N LEU A 23 -3.75 0.48 43.52
CA LEU A 23 -4.36 1.81 43.57
C LEU A 23 -4.93 2.14 44.96
N LYS A 24 -5.66 1.20 45.58
CA LYS A 24 -6.19 1.39 46.94
C LYS A 24 -5.07 1.60 47.95
N SER A 25 -3.99 0.81 47.86
CA SER A 25 -2.82 0.99 48.74
C SER A 25 -2.12 2.33 48.52
N ALA A 26 -1.98 2.79 47.27
CA ALA A 26 -1.38 4.09 46.96
C ALA A 26 -2.22 5.25 47.50
N LEU A 27 -3.55 5.18 47.35
CA LEU A 27 -4.45 6.21 47.85
C LEU A 27 -4.43 6.28 49.39
N ASP A 28 -4.48 5.13 50.06
CA ASP A 28 -4.39 5.06 51.52
C ASP A 28 -3.05 5.66 52.03
N LYS A 29 -1.94 5.35 51.37
CA LYS A 29 -0.63 5.96 51.68
C LYS A 29 -0.60 7.48 51.48
N MET A 30 -1.28 7.99 50.45
CA MET A 30 -1.32 9.41 50.14
C MET A 30 -2.23 10.19 51.11
N LEU A 31 -3.36 9.60 51.52
CA LEU A 31 -4.29 10.20 52.47
C LEU A 31 -3.77 10.16 53.92
N ASN A 32 -3.08 9.09 54.32
CA ASN A 32 -2.55 8.94 55.67
C ASN A 32 -1.31 9.80 55.95
N LYS A 33 -0.58 10.26 54.92
CA LYS A 33 0.62 11.09 55.08
C LYS A 33 0.34 12.54 54.62
N PRO A 34 0.21 13.51 55.54
CA PRO A 34 -0.11 14.90 55.19
C PRO A 34 0.97 15.59 54.34
N SER A 35 2.21 15.09 54.37
CA SER A 35 3.34 15.62 53.59
C SER A 35 3.06 15.68 52.09
N TYR A 36 2.31 14.73 51.53
CA TYR A 36 1.95 14.75 50.10
C TYR A 36 1.00 15.92 49.79
N THR A 37 -0.01 16.11 50.64
CA THR A 37 -1.00 17.20 50.50
C THR A 37 -0.36 18.57 50.69
N GLU A 38 0.55 18.73 51.65
CA GLU A 38 1.27 19.99 51.86
C GLU A 38 2.17 20.35 50.68
N LYS A 39 2.92 19.38 50.14
CA LYS A 39 3.75 19.58 48.95
C LYS A 39 2.90 19.90 47.71
N ALA A 40 1.77 19.21 47.54
CA ALA A 40 0.83 19.50 46.46
C ALA A 40 0.23 20.92 46.58
N LYS A 41 -0.16 21.35 47.80
CA LYS A 41 -0.64 22.71 48.06
C LYS A 41 0.43 23.77 47.81
N ARG A 42 1.66 23.54 48.27
CA ARG A 42 2.80 24.43 48.01
C ARG A 42 3.07 24.57 46.53
N MET A 43 3.07 23.45 45.79
CA MET A 43 3.23 23.45 44.35
C MET A 43 2.10 24.20 43.66
N SER A 44 0.85 23.96 44.08
CA SER A 44 -0.33 24.68 43.59
C SER A 44 -0.18 26.19 43.80
N ALA A 45 0.24 26.66 44.97
CA ALA A 45 0.46 28.07 45.24
C ALA A 45 1.50 28.68 44.29
N ILE A 46 2.64 28.02 44.11
CA ILE A 46 3.68 28.46 43.17
C ILE A 46 3.14 28.56 41.73
N PHE A 47 2.36 27.58 41.27
CA PHE A 47 1.74 27.62 39.95
C PHE A 47 0.74 28.78 39.81
N HIS A 48 -0.07 29.05 40.83
CA HIS A 48 -1.02 30.17 40.80
C HIS A 48 -0.31 31.53 40.89
N ASP A 49 0.82 31.62 41.58
CA ASP A 49 1.61 32.85 41.66
C ASP A 49 2.32 33.16 40.32
N LEU A 50 2.74 32.14 39.59
CA LEU A 50 3.36 32.26 38.26
C LEU A 50 2.34 32.61 37.16
N ILE A 51 1.11 32.09 37.29
CA ILE A 51 0.00 32.42 36.40
C ILE A 51 -0.61 33.72 36.90
N ALA A 52 0.08 34.84 36.63
CA ALA A 52 -0.51 36.16 36.71
C ALA A 52 -1.89 36.14 36.02
N SER A 53 -2.84 36.95 36.51
CA SER A 53 -4.24 36.86 36.06
C SER A 53 -4.34 36.63 34.54
N PRO A 54 -5.10 35.63 34.06
CA PRO A 54 -5.06 35.20 32.66
C PRO A 54 -5.38 36.34 31.69
N ARG A 55 -6.08 37.38 32.17
CA ARG A 55 -6.32 38.64 31.47
C ARG A 55 -5.03 39.41 31.19
N GLN A 56 -4.19 39.64 32.20
CA GLN A 56 -2.95 40.42 32.03
C GLN A 56 -1.90 39.62 31.27
N GLU A 57 -1.83 38.31 31.49
CA GLU A 57 -0.91 37.43 30.79
C GLU A 57 -1.25 37.34 29.29
N LEU A 58 -2.54 37.20 28.93
CA LEU A 58 -2.96 37.21 27.52
C LEU A 58 -2.59 38.53 26.82
N VAL A 59 -2.85 39.67 27.47
CA VAL A 59 -2.46 40.98 26.91
C VAL A 59 -0.95 41.07 26.73
N HIS A 60 -0.17 40.58 27.69
CA HIS A 60 1.28 40.52 27.57
C HIS A 60 1.73 39.66 26.38
N TRP A 61 1.19 38.45 26.21
CA TRP A 61 1.55 37.57 25.10
C TRP A 61 1.10 38.11 23.74
N VAL A 62 -0.08 38.74 23.66
CA VAL A 62 -0.56 39.39 22.43
C VAL A 62 0.35 40.56 22.05
N GLU A 63 0.65 41.45 23.01
CA GLU A 63 1.60 42.55 22.80
C GLU A 63 2.98 42.02 22.41
N HIS A 64 3.43 40.93 23.04
CA HIS A 64 4.71 40.30 22.73
C HIS A 64 4.74 39.74 21.29
N VAL A 65 3.68 39.08 20.84
CA VAL A 65 3.58 38.55 19.47
C VAL A 65 3.53 39.68 18.42
N VAL A 66 2.80 40.75 18.71
CA VAL A 66 2.71 41.94 17.85
C VAL A 66 4.06 42.67 17.78
N ARG A 67 4.71 42.90 18.93
CA ARG A 67 6.02 43.56 19.02
C ARG A 67 7.13 42.75 18.34
N THR A 68 7.04 41.42 18.40
CA THR A 68 8.02 40.52 17.76
C THR A 68 7.68 40.24 16.29
N GLN A 69 6.74 40.99 15.69
CA GLN A 69 6.32 40.87 14.29
C GLN A 69 6.04 39.41 13.87
N GLY A 70 5.26 38.72 14.70
CA GLY A 70 4.87 37.33 14.46
C GLY A 70 5.96 36.30 14.75
N ALA A 71 7.02 36.67 15.48
CA ALA A 71 8.10 35.82 15.97
C ALA A 71 8.56 34.82 14.90
N PRO A 72 9.54 35.18 14.04
CA PRO A 72 9.94 34.33 12.90
C PRO A 72 10.37 32.92 13.30
N HIS A 73 10.73 32.71 14.57
CA HIS A 73 11.06 31.42 15.18
C HIS A 73 9.85 30.62 15.73
N LEU A 74 8.69 31.25 15.96
CA LEU A 74 7.42 30.59 16.30
C LEU A 74 6.54 30.34 15.06
N ARG A 75 6.85 30.96 13.91
CA ARG A 75 6.22 30.55 12.65
C ARG A 75 6.63 29.10 12.37
N SER A 76 5.63 28.24 12.22
CA SER A 76 5.84 26.86 11.81
C SER A 76 6.77 26.82 10.60
N ILE A 77 7.89 26.10 10.74
CA ILE A 77 8.86 25.86 9.65
C ILE A 77 8.15 25.25 8.43
N ALA A 78 6.95 24.66 8.61
CA ALA A 78 6.09 24.18 7.53
C ALA A 78 5.73 25.24 6.47
N LEU A 79 5.75 26.54 6.80
CA LEU A 79 5.55 27.60 5.79
C LEU A 79 6.78 27.88 4.92
N HIS A 80 7.99 27.55 5.41
CA HIS A 80 9.24 27.73 4.67
C HIS A 80 9.69 26.46 3.94
N VAL A 81 8.84 25.42 3.95
CA VAL A 81 9.12 24.18 3.24
C VAL A 81 9.02 24.44 1.73
N PRO A 82 10.06 24.08 0.94
CA PRO A 82 10.02 24.26 -0.51
C PRO A 82 8.83 23.51 -1.09
N TRP A 83 8.21 24.09 -2.12
CA TRP A 83 6.95 23.59 -2.67
C TRP A 83 6.98 22.10 -3.06
N TYR A 84 8.15 21.55 -3.38
CA TYR A 84 8.35 20.12 -3.67
C TYR A 84 8.14 19.18 -2.48
N GLN A 85 8.36 19.61 -1.24
CA GLN A 85 8.02 18.81 -0.06
C GLN A 85 6.52 18.93 0.27
N LYS A 86 5.88 20.04 -0.14
CA LYS A 86 4.44 20.27 0.00
C LYS A 86 3.63 19.49 -1.04
N MET A 87 4.16 19.39 -2.26
CA MET A 87 3.63 18.57 -3.33
C MET A 87 4.20 17.17 -3.16
N TYR A 88 3.46 16.26 -2.52
CA TYR A 88 3.86 14.85 -2.35
C TYR A 88 4.32 14.23 -3.68
N LEU A 89 5.61 14.37 -4.02
CA LEU A 89 6.18 13.97 -5.30
C LEU A 89 6.02 12.46 -5.49
N ASP A 90 6.10 11.73 -4.38
CA ASP A 90 5.81 10.30 -4.29
C ASP A 90 4.39 9.97 -4.77
N LEU A 91 3.37 10.73 -4.36
CA LEU A 91 1.99 10.52 -4.79
C LEU A 91 1.82 10.75 -6.30
N MET A 92 2.51 11.73 -6.88
CA MET A 92 2.49 11.98 -8.33
C MET A 92 3.15 10.84 -9.10
N VAL A 93 4.28 10.32 -8.62
CA VAL A 93 5.00 9.19 -9.24
C VAL A 93 4.16 7.92 -9.16
N ILE A 94 3.63 7.59 -7.99
CA ILE A 94 2.76 6.41 -7.79
C ILE A 94 1.52 6.51 -8.70
N THR A 95 0.90 7.67 -8.78
CA THR A 95 -0.28 7.88 -9.65
C THR A 95 0.08 7.71 -11.13
N ALA A 96 1.20 8.25 -11.58
CA ALA A 96 1.66 8.11 -12.97
C ALA A 96 1.97 6.65 -13.34
N VAL A 97 2.64 5.91 -12.45
CA VAL A 97 2.93 4.48 -12.63
C VAL A 97 1.64 3.66 -12.68
N LEU A 98 0.68 3.94 -11.79
CA LEU A 98 -0.62 3.28 -11.78
C LEU A 98 -1.36 3.50 -13.09
N LEU A 99 -1.43 4.73 -13.58
CA LEU A 99 -2.06 5.07 -14.86
C LEU A 99 -1.38 4.38 -16.05
N TYR A 100 -0.04 4.29 -16.05
CA TYR A 100 0.72 3.58 -17.07
C TYR A 100 0.40 2.08 -17.09
N ILE A 101 0.36 1.44 -15.92
CA ILE A 101 0.00 0.02 -15.77
C ILE A 101 -1.44 -0.21 -16.23
N VAL A 102 -2.39 0.63 -15.79
CA VAL A 102 -3.80 0.55 -16.19
C VAL A 102 -3.94 0.71 -17.70
N LYS A 103 -3.26 1.68 -18.32
CA LYS A 103 -3.25 1.86 -19.79
C LYS A 103 -2.75 0.60 -20.50
N ASN A 104 -1.69 -0.01 -20.00
CA ASN A 104 -1.13 -1.22 -20.60
C ASN A 104 -2.06 -2.42 -20.46
N ILE A 105 -2.70 -2.59 -19.29
CA ILE A 105 -3.69 -3.66 -19.06
C ILE A 105 -4.93 -3.44 -19.93
N LEU A 106 -5.42 -2.19 -20.04
CA LEU A 106 -6.55 -1.84 -20.91
C LEU A 106 -6.24 -2.10 -22.39
N CYS A 107 -5.04 -1.74 -22.85
CA CYS A 107 -4.62 -2.01 -24.22
C CYS A 107 -4.50 -3.53 -24.49
N TRP A 108 -3.99 -4.28 -23.52
CA TRP A 108 -3.85 -5.73 -23.60
C TRP A 108 -5.22 -6.44 -23.63
N THR A 109 -6.17 -6.04 -22.78
CA THR A 109 -7.50 -6.65 -22.77
C THR A 109 -8.29 -6.34 -24.05
N THR A 110 -8.12 -5.15 -24.65
CA THR A 110 -8.77 -4.82 -25.93
C THR A 110 -8.16 -5.60 -27.10
N ASP A 111 -6.85 -5.84 -27.09
CA ASP A 111 -6.15 -6.62 -28.12
C ASP A 111 -6.52 -8.11 -28.05
N ILE A 112 -6.65 -8.67 -26.84
CA ILE A 112 -7.12 -10.05 -26.64
C ILE A 112 -8.58 -10.24 -27.09
N SER A 113 -9.46 -9.28 -26.79
CA SER A 113 -10.84 -9.30 -27.28
C SER A 113 -10.91 -9.19 -28.82
N GLY A 114 -9.97 -8.49 -29.45
CA GLY A 114 -9.84 -8.41 -30.91
C GLY A 114 -9.27 -9.69 -31.55
N ALA A 115 -8.27 -10.30 -30.90
CA ALA A 115 -7.60 -11.51 -31.39
C ALA A 115 -8.50 -12.76 -31.33
N GLY A 116 -9.38 -12.86 -30.33
CA GLY A 116 -10.33 -13.99 -30.22
C GLY A 116 -11.30 -14.08 -31.40
N GLY A 117 -11.77 -12.94 -31.92
CA GLY A 117 -12.65 -12.88 -33.10
C GLY A 117 -11.92 -13.11 -34.43
N ALA A 118 -10.63 -12.75 -34.52
CA ALA A 118 -9.81 -13.00 -35.70
C ALA A 118 -9.42 -14.48 -35.82
N TYR A 119 -9.00 -15.11 -34.72
CA TYR A 119 -8.67 -16.54 -34.67
C TYR A 119 -9.86 -17.43 -35.03
N ALA A 120 -11.04 -17.14 -34.49
CA ALA A 120 -12.25 -17.91 -34.80
C ALA A 120 -12.63 -17.86 -36.28
N ARG A 121 -12.50 -16.69 -36.93
CA ARG A 121 -12.77 -16.54 -38.38
C ARG A 121 -11.77 -17.32 -39.22
N ASP A 122 -10.48 -17.26 -38.86
CA ASP A 122 -9.42 -17.93 -39.62
C ASP A 122 -9.54 -19.47 -39.52
N VAL A 123 -9.89 -19.98 -38.33
CA VAL A 123 -10.13 -21.42 -38.11
C VAL A 123 -11.32 -21.90 -38.95
N ILE A 124 -12.47 -21.21 -38.90
CA ILE A 124 -13.66 -21.60 -39.70
C ILE A 124 -13.34 -21.57 -41.20
N GLN A 125 -12.59 -20.57 -41.66
CA GLN A 125 -12.22 -20.44 -43.06
C GLN A 125 -11.22 -21.52 -43.51
N SER A 126 -10.38 -22.01 -42.61
CA SER A 126 -9.48 -23.15 -42.86
C SER A 126 -10.26 -24.48 -43.01
N TYR A 127 -11.26 -24.73 -42.17
CA TYR A 127 -12.12 -25.92 -42.27
C TYR A 127 -12.94 -25.93 -43.57
N LEU A 128 -13.55 -24.80 -43.95
CA LEU A 128 -14.31 -24.67 -45.20
C LEU A 128 -13.44 -24.85 -46.45
N ARG A 129 -12.15 -24.51 -46.37
CA ARG A 129 -11.19 -24.73 -47.47
C ARG A 129 -10.77 -26.19 -47.57
N ALA A 130 -10.62 -26.89 -46.44
CA ALA A 130 -10.28 -28.31 -46.40
C ALA A 130 -11.39 -29.19 -47.00
N ASP A 131 -12.66 -28.87 -46.74
CA ASP A 131 -13.81 -29.64 -47.25
C ASP A 131 -13.92 -29.62 -48.79
N ARG A 132 -13.51 -28.52 -49.43
CA ARG A 132 -13.50 -28.40 -50.90
C ARG A 132 -12.45 -29.31 -51.58
N SER A 133 -11.50 -29.84 -50.83
CA SER A 133 -10.40 -30.66 -51.36
C SER A 133 -10.58 -32.17 -51.17
N LEU A 134 -11.67 -32.63 -50.53
CA LEU A 134 -11.93 -34.08 -50.41
C LEU A 134 -12.46 -34.66 -51.73
N PRO A 135 -11.75 -35.62 -52.37
CA PRO A 135 -12.35 -36.42 -53.44
C PRO A 135 -13.44 -37.32 -52.86
N ARG A 136 -14.61 -37.29 -53.51
CA ARG A 136 -15.79 -38.10 -53.18
C ARG A 136 -15.49 -39.58 -53.44
N LEU A 137 -15.08 -40.33 -52.41
CA LEU A 137 -14.82 -41.77 -52.52
C LEU A 137 -16.13 -42.56 -52.41
N THR A 138 -16.64 -42.98 -53.56
CA THR A 138 -17.60 -44.09 -53.69
C THR A 138 -16.84 -45.39 -53.96
N GLY A 139 -17.13 -46.45 -53.17
CA GLY A 139 -16.92 -47.85 -53.58
C GLY A 139 -15.84 -48.64 -52.82
N ALA A 140 -16.28 -49.64 -52.05
CA ALA A 140 -15.49 -50.68 -51.35
C ALA A 140 -14.85 -51.69 -52.37
N PRO A 141 -13.93 -52.63 -52.02
CA PRO A 141 -14.14 -53.70 -51.02
C PRO A 141 -12.90 -54.20 -50.22
N SER A 142 -13.18 -55.17 -49.36
CA SER A 142 -12.35 -55.99 -48.47
C SER A 142 -11.12 -56.72 -49.07
N GLN A 143 -10.01 -56.76 -48.31
CA GLN A 143 -9.21 -57.98 -48.01
C GLN A 143 -7.93 -57.65 -47.20
N GLY A 144 -7.54 -58.55 -46.27
CA GLY A 144 -6.14 -58.83 -45.96
C GLY A 144 -5.59 -58.30 -44.63
N ALA A 145 -5.64 -59.15 -43.61
CA ALA A 145 -4.84 -59.05 -42.39
C ALA A 145 -3.34 -59.32 -42.66
N GLY A 146 -2.43 -58.67 -41.92
CA GLY A 146 -1.05 -59.15 -41.86
C GLY A 146 0.02 -58.16 -41.36
N ALA A 147 0.16 -58.10 -40.02
CA ALA A 147 1.42 -58.04 -39.27
C ALA A 147 2.34 -56.80 -39.27
N LEU A 148 2.99 -56.67 -38.10
CA LEU A 148 4.13 -55.82 -37.69
C LEU A 148 3.73 -54.42 -37.21
N GLY A 149 4.03 -53.98 -36.01
CA GLY A 149 4.79 -54.52 -34.89
C GLY A 149 4.80 -53.43 -33.81
N GLY A 150 4.85 -53.84 -32.54
CA GLY A 150 4.71 -52.91 -31.42
C GLY A 150 5.76 -51.81 -31.38
N ALA A 151 5.32 -50.60 -31.04
CA ALA A 151 6.16 -49.59 -30.44
C ALA A 151 5.39 -48.97 -29.26
N ARG A 152 5.94 -49.24 -28.08
CA ARG A 152 5.53 -48.76 -26.78
C ARG A 152 6.14 -47.36 -26.59
N GLY A 153 5.34 -46.39 -26.14
CA GLY A 153 5.83 -45.27 -25.33
C GLY A 153 5.86 -43.87 -25.96
N GLN A 154 5.06 -42.98 -25.37
CA GLN A 154 5.40 -41.58 -25.04
C GLN A 154 5.77 -40.62 -26.20
N ASP A 155 4.78 -40.20 -27.00
CA ASP A 155 4.96 -39.16 -28.03
C ASP A 155 3.86 -38.07 -28.00
N THR A 156 3.56 -37.47 -26.84
CA THR A 156 2.61 -36.34 -26.76
C THR A 156 3.26 -34.96 -26.70
N TRP A 157 4.59 -34.84 -26.87
CA TRP A 157 5.30 -33.55 -26.74
C TRP A 157 5.73 -32.88 -28.04
N ARG A 158 5.43 -33.42 -29.23
CA ARG A 158 5.73 -32.74 -30.52
C ARG A 158 4.65 -31.73 -30.98
N ALA A 159 3.95 -31.11 -30.04
CA ALA A 159 3.04 -29.99 -30.31
C ALA A 159 3.53 -28.65 -29.71
N ALA A 160 4.84 -28.50 -29.48
CA ALA A 160 5.44 -27.26 -28.98
C ALA A 160 6.05 -26.27 -30.03
N PRO A 161 5.78 -26.30 -31.36
CA PRO A 161 6.32 -25.27 -32.25
C PRO A 161 5.47 -23.98 -32.29
N ALA A 162 4.28 -23.95 -31.70
CA ALA A 162 3.41 -22.76 -31.72
C ALA A 162 3.75 -21.77 -30.60
N LEU A 163 3.99 -22.27 -29.38
CA LEU A 163 4.32 -21.43 -28.23
C LEU A 163 5.73 -20.84 -28.32
N ALA A 164 6.70 -21.60 -28.86
CA ALA A 164 8.05 -21.10 -29.10
C ALA A 164 8.07 -19.95 -30.14
N ARG A 165 7.29 -20.08 -31.22
CA ARG A 165 7.17 -19.02 -32.24
C ARG A 165 6.42 -17.78 -31.73
N ALA A 166 5.44 -17.98 -30.85
CA ALA A 166 4.74 -16.87 -30.20
C ALA A 166 5.65 -16.08 -29.25
N TYR A 167 6.54 -16.78 -28.53
CA TYR A 167 7.54 -16.15 -27.66
C TYR A 167 8.60 -15.38 -28.46
N ASP A 168 9.12 -15.95 -29.55
CA ASP A 168 10.10 -15.28 -30.41
C ASP A 168 9.52 -14.03 -31.11
N ALA A 169 8.26 -14.11 -31.55
CA ALA A 169 7.55 -12.97 -32.14
C ALA A 169 7.31 -11.83 -31.14
N TRP A 170 7.05 -12.17 -29.87
CA TRP A 170 6.91 -11.19 -28.79
C TRP A 170 8.26 -10.51 -28.46
N CYS A 171 9.34 -11.30 -28.42
CA CYS A 171 10.68 -10.80 -28.11
C CYS A 171 11.21 -9.82 -29.18
N GLN A 172 10.94 -10.08 -30.47
CA GLN A 172 11.28 -9.16 -31.58
C GLN A 172 10.46 -7.85 -31.55
N LYS A 173 9.21 -7.91 -31.10
CA LYS A 173 8.36 -6.71 -31.07
C LYS A 173 8.73 -5.77 -29.91
N CYS A 174 9.11 -6.33 -28.75
CA CYS A 174 9.62 -5.54 -27.63
C CYS A 174 10.95 -4.84 -27.93
N THR A 175 11.84 -5.43 -28.73
CA THR A 175 13.12 -4.78 -29.12
C THR A 175 12.96 -3.65 -30.15
N SER A 176 11.87 -3.64 -30.92
CA SER A 176 11.59 -2.61 -31.93
C SER A 176 10.99 -1.30 -31.38
N THR A 177 10.55 -1.29 -30.12
CA THR A 177 9.85 -0.12 -29.52
C THR A 177 10.79 0.75 -28.65
N THR A 178 12.09 0.42 -28.64
CA THR A 178 13.16 1.08 -27.85
C THR A 178 14.15 1.88 -28.72
N LYS A 179 13.72 2.33 -29.90
CA LYS A 179 14.36 3.41 -30.67
C LYS A 179 13.38 4.55 -30.91
#